data_AF-A0A7S1C6W2-F1
#
_entry.id   AF-A0A7S1C6W2-F1
#
_cell.length_a   1.000
_cell.length_b   1.000
_cell.length_c   1.000
_cell.angle_alpha   90.00
_cell.angle_beta   90.00
_cell.angle_gamma   90.00
#
_symmetry.space_group_name_H-M   'P 1'
#
loop_
_entity.id
_entity.type
_entity.pdbx_description
1 polymer ?
#
loop_
_entity_poly.entity_id
_entity_poly.type
_entity_poly.pdbx_seq_one_letter_code
_entity_poly.pdbx_strand_id
1 'polypeptide(L)'
;PEWADEVALYRATLRDLPLNAKAHHNLAHALGSDASTADERERLLRTAARLYPDYASAWNNLGVVLIQRDGPGDLEAAIEAWREGVAAARRAPVVGGTGAMLQRNLQR
;
A
#
# COMPACT_ATOMS: atom_id res chain seq x y z
N PRO A 1 -2.95 3.14 -24.62
CA PRO A 1 -1.90 4.00 -23.99
C PRO A 1 -1.53 3.44 -22.62
N GLU A 2 -0.32 3.72 -22.11
CA GLU A 2 0.13 3.24 -20.78
C GLU A 2 -0.63 3.89 -19.59
N TRP A 3 -1.61 4.73 -19.90
CA TRP A 3 -2.44 5.50 -18.97
C TRP A 3 -3.94 5.37 -19.31
N ALA A 4 -4.32 4.25 -19.94
CA ALA A 4 -5.70 3.99 -20.35
C ALA A 4 -6.67 3.90 -19.15
N ASP A 5 -6.17 3.42 -18.01
CA ASP A 5 -6.85 3.41 -16.72
C ASP A 5 -5.80 3.51 -15.59
N GLU A 6 -6.27 3.62 -14.34
CA GLU A 6 -5.41 3.74 -13.17
C GLU A 6 -4.49 2.52 -12.98
N VAL A 7 -4.97 1.31 -13.29
CA VAL A 7 -4.17 0.08 -13.16
C VAL A 7 -3.00 0.11 -14.14
N ALA A 8 -3.26 0.44 -15.41
CA ALA A 8 -2.23 0.57 -16.43
C ALA A 8 -1.20 1.64 -16.06
N LEU A 9 -1.65 2.79 -15.55
CA LEU A 9 -0.79 3.90 -15.13
C LEU A 9 0.15 3.48 -13.99
N TYR A 10 -0.36 2.85 -12.93
CA TYR A 10 0.48 2.46 -11.80
C TYR A 10 1.38 1.27 -12.14
N ARG A 11 0.93 0.34 -12.99
CA ARG A 11 1.80 -0.72 -13.52
C ARG A 11 2.96 -0.13 -14.34
N ALA A 12 2.70 0.85 -15.20
CA ALA A 12 3.74 1.55 -15.95
C ALA A 12 4.73 2.24 -15.00
N THR A 13 4.22 2.97 -14.00
CA THR A 13 5.02 3.64 -12.98
C THR A 13 5.95 2.67 -12.25
N LEU A 14 5.46 1.48 -11.89
CA LEU A 14 6.23 0.49 -11.15
C LEU A 14 7.28 -0.25 -12.00
N ARG A 15 7.18 -0.21 -13.34
CA ARG A 15 8.27 -0.69 -14.21
C ARG A 15 9.49 0.21 -14.11
N ASP A 16 9.27 1.52 -14.08
CA ASP A 16 10.36 2.51 -14.04
C ASP A 16 10.81 2.82 -12.61
N LEU A 17 9.88 2.77 -11.65
CA LEU A 17 10.08 3.13 -10.24
C LEU A 17 9.57 2.00 -9.31
N PRO A 18 10.20 0.81 -9.31
CA PRO A 18 9.71 -0.35 -8.55
C PRO A 18 9.72 -0.15 -7.03
N LEU A 19 10.46 0.84 -6.52
CA LEU A 19 10.53 1.19 -5.09
C LEU A 19 9.58 2.32 -4.68
N ASN A 20 8.64 2.71 -5.55
CA ASN A 20 7.68 3.76 -5.24
C ASN A 20 6.54 3.23 -4.36
N ALA A 21 6.63 3.45 -3.05
CA ALA A 21 5.63 3.00 -2.07
C ALA A 21 4.20 3.50 -2.40
N LYS A 22 4.07 4.72 -2.92
CA LYS A 22 2.78 5.32 -3.29
C LYS A 22 2.17 4.65 -4.51
N ALA A 23 2.98 4.30 -5.52
CA ALA A 23 2.50 3.58 -6.70
C ALA A 23 2.02 2.16 -6.35
N HIS A 24 2.72 1.46 -5.45
CA HIS A 24 2.26 0.16 -4.92
C HIS A 24 0.90 0.29 -4.20
N HIS A 25 0.78 1.25 -3.28
CA HIS A 25 -0.48 1.52 -2.58
C HIS A 25 -1.62 1.86 -3.55
N ASN A 26 -1.37 2.74 -4.52
CA ASN A 26 -2.40 3.19 -5.44
C ASN A 26 -2.81 2.11 -6.44
N LEU A 27 -1.89 1.24 -6.89
CA LEU A 27 -2.25 0.08 -7.70
C LEU A 27 -3.18 -0.87 -6.90
N ALA A 28 -2.88 -1.12 -5.63
CA ALA A 28 -3.73 -1.95 -4.79
C ALA A 28 -5.14 -1.36 -4.59
N HIS A 29 -5.26 -0.03 -4.58
CA HIS A 29 -6.53 0.66 -4.54
C HIS A 29 -7.29 0.54 -5.88
N ALA A 30 -6.59 0.76 -6.99
CA ALA A 30 -7.16 0.70 -8.35
C ALA A 30 -7.64 -0.71 -8.75
N LEU A 31 -7.06 -1.77 -8.17
CA LEU A 31 -7.51 -3.15 -8.35
C LEU A 31 -8.88 -3.46 -7.73
N GLY A 32 -9.49 -2.52 -6.99
CA GLY A 32 -10.85 -2.67 -6.46
C GLY A 32 -10.90 -3.56 -5.22
N SER A 33 -11.98 -4.34 -5.07
CA SER A 33 -12.21 -5.22 -3.91
C SER A 33 -12.61 -6.64 -4.26
N ASP A 34 -12.43 -7.06 -5.52
CA ASP A 34 -12.77 -8.41 -5.96
C ASP A 34 -11.83 -9.44 -5.33
N ALA A 35 -12.39 -10.58 -4.92
CA ALA A 35 -11.63 -11.68 -4.31
C ALA A 35 -10.48 -12.17 -5.21
N SER A 36 -10.66 -12.13 -6.54
CA SER A 36 -9.62 -12.50 -7.52
C SER A 36 -8.37 -11.62 -7.46
N THR A 37 -8.49 -10.40 -6.91
CA THR A 37 -7.38 -9.44 -6.80
C THR A 37 -6.79 -9.37 -5.38
N ALA A 38 -7.41 -10.02 -4.39
CA ALA A 38 -7.02 -9.91 -2.98
C ALA A 38 -5.53 -10.25 -2.76
N ASP A 39 -5.05 -11.32 -3.38
CA ASP A 39 -3.64 -11.75 -3.37
C ASP A 39 -2.69 -10.66 -3.89
N GLU A 40 -3.02 -10.02 -5.01
CA GLU A 40 -2.18 -8.97 -5.61
C GLU A 40 -2.19 -7.71 -4.75
N ARG A 41 -3.38 -7.29 -4.29
CA ARG A 41 -3.56 -6.14 -3.41
C ARG A 41 -2.76 -6.28 -2.11
N GLU A 42 -2.80 -7.45 -1.49
CA GLU A 42 -2.05 -7.74 -0.27
C GLU A 42 -0.53 -7.59 -0.50
N ARG A 43 0.01 -8.20 -1.56
CA ARG A 43 1.44 -8.10 -1.90
C ARG A 43 1.88 -6.65 -2.14
N LEU A 44 1.05 -5.88 -2.84
CA LEU A 44 1.30 -4.47 -3.12
C LEU A 44 1.30 -3.63 -1.84
N LEU A 45 0.33 -3.84 -0.96
CA LEU A 45 0.22 -3.10 0.31
C LEU A 45 1.34 -3.47 1.29
N ARG A 46 1.72 -4.75 1.38
CA ARG A 46 2.91 -5.19 2.14
C ARG A 46 4.19 -4.55 1.59
N THR A 47 4.30 -4.42 0.27
CA THR A 47 5.44 -3.75 -0.36
C THR A 47 5.47 -2.26 -0.05
N ALA A 48 4.33 -1.57 -0.16
CA ALA A 48 4.21 -0.15 0.21
C ALA A 48 4.58 0.09 1.68
N ALA A 49 4.07 -0.75 2.59
CA ALA A 49 4.37 -0.71 4.01
C ALA A 49 5.85 -1.00 4.33
N ARG A 50 6.49 -1.92 3.60
CA ARG A 50 7.93 -2.19 3.76
C ARG A 50 8.79 -1.02 3.28
N LEU A 51 8.44 -0.42 2.14
CA LEU A 51 9.17 0.71 1.56
C LEU A 51 9.00 1.99 2.39
N TYR A 52 7.80 2.19 2.94
CA TYR A 52 7.47 3.29 3.82
C TYR A 52 6.68 2.81 5.05
N PRO A 53 7.39 2.40 6.13
CA PRO A 53 6.75 1.88 7.36
C PRO A 53 5.83 2.85 8.09
N ASP A 54 5.95 4.16 7.83
CA ASP A 54 5.08 5.19 8.38
C ASP A 54 3.89 5.51 7.45
N TYR A 55 3.68 4.71 6.40
CA TYR A 55 2.53 4.84 5.50
C TYR A 55 1.26 4.27 6.13
N ALA A 56 0.64 5.02 7.03
CA ALA A 56 -0.56 4.58 7.75
C ALA A 56 -1.68 4.06 6.83
N SER A 57 -1.90 4.67 5.66
CA SER A 57 -2.91 4.22 4.69
C SER A 57 -2.61 2.84 4.09
N ALA A 58 -1.34 2.49 3.87
CA ALA A 58 -0.96 1.17 3.36
C ALA A 58 -1.28 0.07 4.38
N TRP A 59 -0.97 0.33 5.66
CA TRP A 59 -1.31 -0.57 6.76
C TRP A 59 -2.82 -0.70 6.96
N ASN A 60 -3.56 0.41 6.90
CA ASN A 60 -5.02 0.40 7.00
C ASN A 60 -5.66 -0.47 5.92
N ASN A 61 -5.26 -0.25 4.66
CA ASN A 61 -5.81 -0.97 3.53
C ASN A 61 -5.36 -2.44 3.52
N LEU A 62 -4.19 -2.77 4.08
CA LEU A 62 -3.76 -4.16 4.27
C LEU A 62 -4.71 -4.91 5.19
N GLY A 63 -5.09 -4.31 6.32
CA GLY A 63 -6.08 -4.92 7.22
C GLY A 63 -7.45 -5.12 6.56
N VAL A 64 -7.89 -4.18 5.73
CA VAL A 64 -9.12 -4.32 4.93
C VAL A 64 -9.02 -5.49 3.95
N VAL A 65 -7.90 -5.65 3.24
CA VAL A 65 -7.71 -6.78 2.32
C VAL A 65 -7.74 -8.11 3.07
N LEU A 66 -7.09 -8.18 4.23
CA LEU A 66 -7.00 -9.40 5.02
C LEU A 66 -8.39 -9.86 5.50
N ILE A 67 -9.24 -8.96 6.00
CA ILE A 67 -10.62 -9.36 6.39
C ILE A 67 -11.53 -9.69 5.19
N GLN A 68 -11.19 -9.23 3.99
CA GLN A 68 -11.93 -9.54 2.76
C GLN A 68 -11.56 -10.91 2.19
N ARG A 69 -10.45 -11.50 2.61
CA ARG A 69 -10.12 -12.89 2.29
C ARG A 69 -11.03 -13.79 3.13
N ASP A 70 -11.59 -14.82 2.50
CA ASP A 70 -12.49 -15.76 3.15
C ASP A 70 -11.73 -16.59 4.22
N GLY A 71 -11.81 -16.20 5.49
CA GLY A 71 -11.42 -17.09 6.60
C GLY A 71 -11.06 -16.40 7.92
N PRO A 72 -11.24 -17.09 9.07
CA PRO A 72 -10.91 -16.55 10.39
C PRO A 72 -9.40 -16.33 10.63
N GLY A 73 -8.52 -16.96 9.84
CA GLY A 73 -7.06 -16.84 10.00
C GLY A 73 -6.46 -15.49 9.58
N ASP A 74 -7.21 -14.66 8.86
CA ASP A 74 -6.76 -13.34 8.43
C ASP A 74 -7.14 -12.22 9.43
N LEU A 75 -7.90 -12.53 10.48
CA LEU A 75 -8.34 -11.53 11.46
C LEU A 75 -7.19 -11.06 12.37
N GLU A 76 -6.36 -11.95 12.90
CA GLU A 76 -5.20 -11.52 13.69
C GLU A 76 -4.23 -10.70 12.85
N ALA A 77 -4.00 -11.11 11.60
CA ALA A 77 -3.15 -10.37 10.67
C ALA A 77 -3.71 -8.98 10.36
N ALA A 78 -5.04 -8.84 10.22
CA ALA A 78 -5.69 -7.56 10.03
C ALA A 78 -5.55 -6.65 11.25
N ILE A 79 -5.76 -7.19 12.46
CA ILE A 79 -5.57 -6.45 13.72
C ILE A 79 -4.13 -5.93 13.81
N GLU A 80 -3.15 -6.76 13.48
CA GLU A 80 -1.75 -6.36 13.49
C GLU A 80 -1.46 -5.26 12.45
N ALA A 81 -1.98 -5.41 11.23
CA ALA A 81 -1.85 -4.38 10.20
C ALA A 81 -2.45 -3.04 10.68
N TRP A 82 -3.62 -3.04 11.34
CA TRP A 82 -4.20 -1.81 11.87
C TRP A 82 -3.43 -1.22 13.04
N ARG A 83 -2.85 -2.05 13.92
CA ARG A 83 -1.95 -1.57 14.98
C ARG A 83 -0.74 -0.87 14.40
N GLU A 84 -0.12 -1.43 13.37
CA GLU A 84 0.97 -0.77 12.66
C GLU A 84 0.51 0.51 11.97
N GLY A 85 -0.71 0.55 11.42
CA GLY A 85 -1.28 1.78 10.87
C GLY A 85 -1.43 2.90 11.89
N VAL A 86 -1.89 2.58 13.10
CA VAL A 86 -1.97 3.55 14.22
C VAL A 86 -0.57 3.98 14.66
N ALA A 87 0.38 3.04 14.78
CA ALA A 87 1.74 3.35 15.17
C ALA A 87 2.44 4.23 14.13
N ALA A 88 2.29 3.90 12.83
CA ALA A 88 2.76 4.68 11.69
C ALA A 88 2.22 6.11 11.72
N ALA A 89 0.92 6.30 11.98
CA ALA A 89 0.33 7.63 12.07
C ALA A 89 0.90 8.47 13.23
N ARG A 90 1.32 7.83 14.33
CA ARG A 90 1.99 8.51 15.45
C ARG A 90 3.45 8.84 15.16
N ARG A 91 4.12 8.01 14.34
CA ARG A 91 5.52 8.21 13.91
C ARG A 91 5.64 9.22 12.79
N ALA A 92 4.62 9.34 11.94
CA ALA A 92 4.61 10.27 10.83
C ALA A 92 4.81 11.71 11.33
N PRO A 93 5.79 12.46 10.82
CA PRO A 93 6.04 13.82 11.26
C PRO A 93 4.80 14.69 10.99
N VAL A 94 4.42 15.51 11.98
CA VAL A 94 3.29 16.45 11.91
C VAL A 94 3.45 17.48 10.78
N VAL A 95 4.64 17.60 10.21
CA VAL A 95 4.99 18.58 9.19
C VAL A 95 5.06 17.94 7.80
N GLY A 96 4.05 18.21 6.99
CA GLY A 96 4.14 18.21 5.52
C GLY A 96 4.05 16.85 4.83
N GLY A 97 2.82 16.37 4.62
CA GLY A 97 2.54 15.36 3.60
C GLY A 97 3.16 15.78 2.26
N THR A 98 3.87 14.87 1.61
CA THR A 98 4.62 14.95 0.32
C THR A 98 6.15 14.90 0.44
N GLY A 99 6.79 15.65 1.34
CA GLY A 99 8.26 15.76 1.38
C GLY A 99 9.00 14.45 1.73
N ALA A 100 8.56 13.77 2.78
CA ALA A 100 9.19 12.52 3.24
C ALA A 100 8.92 11.32 2.30
N MET A 101 7.77 11.30 1.61
CA MET A 101 7.45 10.25 0.62
C MET A 101 8.36 10.30 -0.62
N LEU A 102 8.79 11.50 -1.04
CA LEU A 102 9.67 11.68 -2.20
C LEU A 102 11.13 11.37 -1.87
N GLN A 103 11.60 11.68 -0.66
CA GLN A 103 13.02 11.52 -0.30
C GLN A 103 13.52 10.06 -0.31
N ARG A 104 12.65 9.08 -0.03
CA ARG A 104 13.02 7.65 -0.10
C ARG A 104 12.94 7.04 -1.49
N ASN A 105 12.19 7.65 -2.41
CA ASN A 105 12.01 7.16 -3.78
C ASN A 105 13.18 7.50 -4.72
N LEU A 106 14.16 8.28 -4.27
CA LEU A 106 15.25 8.82 -5.11
C LEU A 106 16.65 8.24 -4.81
N GLN A 107 16.77 7.30 -3.86
CA GLN A 107 18.06 6.65 -3.65
C GLN A 107 18.18 5.48 -4.63
N ARG A 108 18.97 5.74 -5.69
CA ARG A 108 19.45 4.78 -6.69
C ARG A 108 20.15 3.59 -6.06
#